data_AF-A0A2A2S221-F1
#
_entry.id   AF-A0A2A2S221-F1
#
_cell.length_a   1.000
_cell.length_b   1.000
_cell.length_c   1.000
_cell.angle_alpha   90.00
_cell.angle_beta   90.00
_cell.angle_gamma   90.00
#
_symmetry.space_group_name_H-M   'P 1'
#
loop_
_entity.id
_entity.type
_entity.pdbx_description
1 polymer ?
#
loop_
_entity_poly.entity_id
_entity_poly.type
_entity_poly.pdbx_seq_one_letter_code
_entity_poly.pdbx_strand_id
1 'polypeptide(L)'
;MSSTTASHVHSVSIFDLSEEELRERVRSTSEKIKQEAFAKNSYLTYYDPLVCPDTTYTVHEYRDRKELVKLENGKARFIKIL
;
A
#
# COMPACT_ATOMS: atom_id res chain seq x y z
N MET A 1 4.46 30.35 -25.56
CA MET A 1 4.75 28.92 -25.29
C MET A 1 5.31 28.83 -23.87
N SER A 2 4.49 28.42 -22.91
CA SER A 2 4.95 28.27 -21.52
C SER A 2 5.59 26.89 -21.40
N SER A 3 6.92 26.85 -21.40
CA SER A 3 7.66 25.65 -21.00
C SER A 3 7.48 25.45 -19.50
N THR A 4 6.52 24.64 -19.12
CA THR A 4 6.48 24.07 -17.77
C THR A 4 7.58 23.03 -17.71
N THR A 5 8.75 23.42 -17.21
CA THR A 5 9.79 22.50 -16.77
C THR A 5 9.14 21.56 -15.76
N ALA A 6 8.93 20.30 -16.18
CA ALA A 6 8.63 19.20 -15.28
C ALA A 6 9.85 19.04 -14.37
N SER A 7 9.86 19.78 -13.27
CA SER A 7 10.81 19.59 -12.18
C SER A 7 10.78 18.10 -11.86
N HIS A 8 11.91 17.42 -12.09
CA HIS A 8 12.01 15.98 -11.90
C HIS A 8 11.61 15.67 -10.44
N VAL A 9 10.39 15.22 -10.20
CA VAL A 9 9.88 14.83 -8.87
C VAL A 9 10.79 13.77 -8.21
N HIS A 10 11.60 13.09 -9.03
CA HIS A 10 12.62 12.14 -8.61
C HIS A 10 13.92 12.75 -8.05
N SER A 11 14.21 14.04 -8.27
CA SER A 11 15.42 14.71 -7.77
C SER A 11 15.26 15.33 -6.39
N VAL A 12 14.03 15.40 -5.87
CA VAL A 12 13.74 15.88 -4.51
C VAL A 12 13.85 14.71 -3.53
N SER A 13 14.44 14.95 -2.36
CA SER A 13 14.51 13.96 -1.28
C SER A 13 13.11 13.53 -0.86
N ILE A 14 12.91 12.25 -0.56
CA ILE A 14 11.59 11.75 -0.11
C ILE A 14 11.15 12.37 1.23
N PHE A 15 12.11 12.86 2.02
CA PHE A 15 11.84 13.51 3.31
C PHE A 15 11.36 14.96 3.14
N ASP A 16 11.54 15.54 1.96
CA ASP A 16 11.15 16.92 1.65
C ASP A 16 9.82 16.99 0.87
N LEU A 17 9.21 15.84 0.57
CA LEU A 17 7.94 15.74 -0.16
C LEU A 17 6.74 15.83 0.79
N SER A 18 5.66 16.49 0.35
CA SER A 18 4.35 16.33 0.99
C SER A 18 3.83 14.89 0.83
N GLU A 19 2.82 14.50 1.61
CA GLU A 19 2.19 13.19 1.48
C GLU A 19 1.60 12.99 0.08
N GLU A 20 0.98 14.02 -0.50
CA GLU A 20 0.40 14.00 -1.85
C GLU A 20 1.48 13.83 -2.92
N GLU A 21 2.59 14.55 -2.80
CA GLU A 21 3.71 14.45 -3.76
C GLU A 21 4.38 13.09 -3.69
N LEU A 22 4.61 12.58 -2.47
CA LEU A 22 5.13 11.24 -2.27
C LEU A 22 4.17 10.19 -2.86
N ARG A 23 2.86 10.34 -2.62
CA ARG A 23 1.83 9.46 -3.17
C ARG A 23 1.83 9.44 -4.69
N GLU A 24 1.86 10.60 -5.34
CA GLU A 24 1.92 10.70 -6.79
C GLU A 24 3.21 10.08 -7.36
N ARG A 25 4.35 10.32 -6.69
CA ARG A 25 5.64 9.74 -7.07
C ARG A 25 5.65 8.22 -7.01
N VAL A 26 5.04 7.63 -5.98
CA VAL A 26 5.03 6.16 -5.80
C VAL A 26 3.86 5.46 -6.49
N ARG A 27 2.82 6.19 -6.94
CA ARG A 27 1.58 5.61 -7.50
C ARG A 27 1.85 4.57 -8.59
N SER A 28 2.68 4.90 -9.58
CA SER A 28 2.94 3.95 -10.69
C SER A 28 3.61 2.67 -10.19
N THR A 29 4.54 2.77 -9.24
CA THR A 29 5.24 1.61 -8.67
C THR A 29 4.31 0.78 -7.79
N SER A 30 3.49 1.42 -6.94
CA SER A 30 2.54 0.72 -6.08
C SER A 30 1.46 0.01 -6.88
N GLU A 31 0.96 0.62 -7.96
CA GLU A 31 0.03 -0.01 -8.89
C GLU A 31 0.63 -1.23 -9.59
N LYS A 32 1.89 -1.15 -10.06
CA LYS A 32 2.60 -2.29 -10.65
C LYS A 32 2.77 -3.44 -9.65
N ILE A 33 3.23 -3.15 -8.44
CA ILE A 33 3.40 -4.16 -7.38
C ILE A 33 2.06 -4.84 -7.06
N LYS A 34 0.99 -4.05 -6.97
CA LYS A 34 -0.36 -4.58 -6.73
C LYS A 34 -0.81 -5.52 -7.86
N GLN A 35 -0.62 -5.10 -9.12
CA GLN A 35 -0.95 -5.92 -10.29
C GLN A 35 -0.15 -7.23 -10.31
N GLU A 36 1.16 -7.18 -10.04
CA GLU A 36 2.02 -8.36 -9.98
C GLU A 36 1.65 -9.32 -8.85
N ALA A 37 1.35 -8.80 -7.65
CA ALA A 37 0.91 -9.60 -6.52
C ALA A 37 -0.37 -10.36 -6.87
N PHE A 38 -1.35 -9.67 -7.46
CA PHE A 38 -2.62 -10.27 -7.83
C PHE A 38 -2.53 -11.25 -9.00
N ALA A 39 -1.66 -10.99 -9.97
CA ALA A 39 -1.40 -11.92 -11.07
C ALA A 39 -0.80 -13.25 -10.58
N LYS A 40 -0.08 -13.24 -9.45
CA LYS A 40 0.51 -14.41 -8.81
C LYS A 40 -0.40 -15.06 -7.76
N ASN A 41 -1.68 -14.66 -7.66
CA ASN A 41 -2.61 -15.06 -6.61
C ASN A 41 -2.08 -14.80 -5.18
N SER A 42 -1.22 -13.80 -5.03
CA SER A 42 -0.76 -13.29 -3.73
C SER A 42 -1.68 -12.19 -3.23
N TYR A 43 -1.46 -11.78 -1.98
CA TYR A 43 -2.10 -10.63 -1.35
C TYR A 43 -1.08 -9.55 -1.00
N LEU A 44 -1.57 -8.34 -0.74
CA LEU A 44 -0.84 -7.27 -0.07
C LEU A 44 -1.19 -7.28 1.43
N THR A 45 -0.20 -7.06 2.29
CA THR A 45 -0.41 -6.91 3.74
C THR A 45 -0.11 -5.48 4.16
N TYR A 46 -1.05 -4.84 4.84
CA TYR A 46 -0.87 -3.49 5.37
C TYR A 46 -1.71 -3.25 6.63
N TYR A 47 -1.36 -2.21 7.39
CA TYR A 47 -2.15 -1.74 8.54
C TYR A 47 -3.12 -0.66 8.09
N ASP A 48 -4.38 -0.75 8.51
CA ASP A 48 -5.42 0.25 8.26
C ASP A 48 -6.03 0.68 9.60
N PRO A 49 -5.83 1.93 10.06
CA PRO A 49 -6.33 2.39 11.36
C PRO A 49 -7.86 2.44 11.46
N LEU A 50 -8.59 2.41 10.33
CA LEU A 50 -10.05 2.39 10.34
C LEU A 50 -10.62 1.00 10.61
N VAL A 51 -9.79 -0.04 10.43
CA VAL A 51 -10.24 -1.44 10.47
C VAL A 51 -9.47 -2.26 11.50
N CYS A 52 -8.16 -2.01 11.64
CA CYS A 52 -7.28 -2.69 12.60
C CYS A 52 -7.49 -2.11 14.01
N PRO A 53 -7.89 -2.93 14.99
CA PRO A 53 -8.03 -2.47 16.38
C PRO A 53 -6.70 -2.03 17.01
N ASP A 54 -5.61 -2.69 16.64
CA ASP A 54 -4.25 -2.44 17.10
C ASP A 54 -3.22 -2.97 16.10
N THR A 55 -1.92 -2.81 16.40
CA THR A 55 -0.80 -3.20 15.52
C THR A 55 -0.60 -4.71 15.39
N THR A 56 -1.34 -5.53 16.14
CA THR A 56 -1.37 -6.98 15.97
C THR A 56 -2.32 -7.41 14.86
N TYR A 57 -3.09 -6.50 14.26
CA TYR A 57 -3.96 -6.78 13.13
C TYR A 57 -3.44 -6.17 11.84
N THR A 58 -3.67 -6.88 10.73
CA THR A 58 -3.36 -6.39 9.39
C THR A 58 -4.49 -6.74 8.43
N VAL A 59 -4.57 -5.99 7.34
CA VAL A 59 -5.43 -6.29 6.20
C VAL A 59 -4.62 -7.12 5.21
N HIS A 60 -5.17 -8.26 4.81
CA HIS A 60 -4.74 -8.99 3.62
C HIS A 60 -5.67 -8.62 2.46
N GLU A 61 -5.16 -7.86 1.49
CA GLU A 61 -5.89 -7.49 0.29
C GLU A 61 -5.52 -8.43 -0.86
N TYR A 62 -6.49 -9.22 -1.28
CA TYR A 62 -6.44 -10.06 -2.48
C TYR A 62 -7.07 -9.30 -3.65
N ARG A 63 -7.02 -9.92 -4.84
CA ARG A 63 -7.64 -9.36 -6.05
C ARG A 63 -9.15 -9.16 -5.92
N ASP A 64 -9.83 -10.06 -5.22
CA ASP A 64 -11.29 -10.20 -5.17
C ASP A 64 -11.89 -9.85 -3.81
N ARG A 65 -11.09 -9.82 -2.74
CA ARG A 65 -11.56 -9.60 -1.37
C ARG A 65 -10.49 -9.02 -0.46
N LYS A 66 -10.92 -8.53 0.69
CA LYS A 66 -10.06 -8.12 1.80
C LYS A 66 -10.38 -8.94 3.02
N GLU A 67 -9.35 -9.32 3.77
CA GLU A 67 -9.47 -10.09 4.99
C GLU A 67 -8.79 -9.32 6.13
N LEU A 68 -9.44 -9.25 7.29
CA LEU A 68 -8.78 -8.86 8.53
C LEU A 68 -8.13 -10.10 9.14
N VAL A 69 -6.84 -10.01 9.41
CA VAL A 69 -6.07 -11.07 10.07
C VAL A 69 -5.41 -10.54 11.33
N LYS A 70 -5.17 -11.44 12.28
CA LYS A 70 -4.40 -11.17 13.50
C LYS A 70 -3.06 -11.89 13.43
N LEU A 71 -1.98 -11.21 13.75
CA LEU A 71 -0.64 -11.74 13.85
C LEU A 71 -0.43 -12.28 15.27
N GLU A 72 -0.42 -13.60 15.42
CA GLU A 72 -0.18 -14.30 16.69
C GLU A 72 0.99 -15.26 16.51
N ASN A 73 2.05 -15.12 17.32
CA ASN A 73 3.23 -16.01 17.32
C ASN A 73 3.88 -16.16 15.93
N GLY A 74 3.97 -15.08 15.16
CA GLY A 74 4.53 -15.09 13.80
C GLY A 74 3.63 -15.76 12.75
N LYS A 75 2.38 -16.09 13.09
CA LYS A 75 1.39 -16.64 12.16
C LYS A 75 0.22 -15.67 11.99
N ALA A 76 -0.28 -15.58 10.76
CA ALA A 76 -1.51 -14.86 10.47
C ALA A 76 -2.73 -15.77 10.74
N ARG A 77 -3.64 -15.32 11.58
CA ARG A 77 -4.93 -15.95 11.87
C ARG A 77 -6.05 -15.13 11.24
N PHE A 78 -6.83 -15.76 10.36
CA PHE A 78 -8.01 -15.14 9.76
C PHE A 78 -9.06 -14.78 10.82
N ILE A 79 -9.62 -13.57 10.72
CA ILE A 79 -10.68 -13.07 11.62
C ILE A 79 -12.01 -12.93 10.86
N LYS A 80 -12.03 -12.13 9.78
CA LYS A 80 -13.22 -11.91 8.95
C LYS A 80 -12.90 -11.33 7.58
N ILE A 81 -13.84 -11.43 6.64
CA ILE A 81 -13.84 -10.66 5.39
C ILE A 81 -14.28 -9.22 5.71
N LEU A 82 -13.68 -8.25 5.02
CA LEU A 82 -13.96 -6.82 5.13
C LEU A 82 -14.85 -6.32 4.00
#